data_AF-A0A2A4NP48-F1
#
_entry.id   AF-A0A2A4NP48-F1
#
_cell.length_a   1.000
_cell.length_b   1.000
_cell.length_c   1.000
_cell.angle_alpha   90.00
_cell.angle_beta   90.00
_cell.angle_gamma   90.00
#
_symmetry.space_group_name_H-M   'P 1'
#
loop_
_entity.id
_entity.type
_entity.pdbx_description
1 polymer ?
#
loop_
_entity_poly.entity_id
_entity_poly.type
_entity_poly.pdbx_seq_one_letter_code
_entity_poly.pdbx_strand_id
1 'polypeptide(L)'
;MTPEDVEKLFSRAGGAYVFARWGRGIAPVVFGVEEETLSVVKGAFEAVCTLAGHAMDDVDPELGSNCMMFFFREWDELLEVPDLDRLVPDLAALVGRLQGAGASQY
;
A
#
# COMPACT_ATOMS: atom_id res chain seq x y z
N MET A 1 -12.75 -15.50 20.23
CA MET A 1 -12.68 -15.39 18.76
C MET A 1 -12.04 -16.68 18.27
N THR A 2 -12.75 -17.45 17.43
CA THR A 2 -12.29 -18.74 16.91
C THR A 2 -11.51 -18.54 15.60
N PRO A 3 -10.68 -19.51 15.16
CA PRO A 3 -10.03 -19.44 13.84
C PRO A 3 -11.02 -19.20 12.70
N GLU A 4 -12.20 -19.82 12.75
CA GLU A 4 -13.27 -19.66 11.76
C GLU A 4 -13.87 -18.25 11.76
N ASP A 5 -13.90 -17.58 12.92
CA ASP A 5 -14.33 -16.17 12.99
C ASP A 5 -13.32 -15.23 12.33
N VAL A 6 -12.02 -15.51 12.47
CA VAL A 6 -10.94 -14.74 11.86
C VAL A 6 -10.92 -14.96 10.34
N GLU A 7 -11.06 -16.20 9.88
CA GLU A 7 -11.07 -16.54 8.45
C GLU A 7 -12.17 -15.80 7.68
N LYS A 8 -13.36 -15.63 8.29
CA LYS A 8 -14.46 -14.85 7.72
C LYS A 8 -14.10 -13.38 7.50
N LEU A 9 -13.27 -12.78 8.35
CA LEU A 9 -12.82 -11.40 8.19
C LEU A 9 -11.91 -11.22 6.98
N PHE A 10 -11.28 -12.30 6.53
CA PHE A 10 -10.36 -12.33 5.39
C PHE A 10 -10.97 -12.99 4.15
N SER A 11 -12.25 -13.35 4.16
CA SER A 11 -12.91 -14.00 3.02
C SER A 11 -13.84 -13.03 2.30
N ARG A 12 -13.61 -12.78 1.01
CA ARG A 12 -14.50 -11.96 0.19
C ARG A 12 -15.80 -12.70 -0.13
N ALA A 13 -16.85 -11.98 -0.50
CA ALA A 13 -18.16 -12.55 -0.88
C ALA A 13 -18.08 -13.62 -2.00
N GLY A 14 -17.03 -13.62 -2.83
CA GLY A 14 -16.76 -14.65 -3.84
C GLY A 14 -15.99 -15.89 -3.37
N GLY A 15 -15.76 -16.05 -2.06
CA GLY A 15 -15.01 -17.18 -1.49
C GLY A 15 -13.48 -17.06 -1.58
N ALA A 16 -12.97 -15.97 -2.16
CA ALA A 16 -11.54 -15.68 -2.19
C ALA A 16 -11.04 -15.27 -0.81
N TYR A 17 -10.09 -16.03 -0.27
CA TYR A 17 -9.33 -15.69 0.93
C TYR A 17 -8.28 -14.63 0.59
N VAL A 18 -8.37 -13.47 1.25
CA VAL A 18 -7.47 -12.33 1.14
C VAL A 18 -6.88 -12.04 2.50
N PHE A 19 -5.63 -12.42 2.71
CA PHE A 19 -4.89 -12.09 3.92
C PHE A 19 -3.60 -11.38 3.53
N ALA A 20 -3.29 -10.31 4.24
CA ALA A 20 -2.00 -9.65 4.14
C ALA A 20 -1.03 -10.34 5.12
N ARG A 21 0.17 -10.69 4.63
CA ARG A 21 1.22 -11.30 5.44
C ARG A 21 1.86 -10.23 6.36
N TRP A 22 1.24 -9.98 7.52
CA TRP A 22 1.78 -9.08 8.55
C TRP A 22 2.91 -9.69 9.40
N GLY A 23 3.50 -10.80 8.96
CA GLY A 23 4.59 -11.45 9.70
C GLY A 23 5.94 -10.75 9.55
N ARG A 24 6.05 -9.76 8.65
CA ARG A 24 7.27 -8.98 8.37
C ARG A 24 7.05 -7.53 8.77
N GLY A 25 8.12 -6.83 9.11
CA GLY A 25 8.01 -5.40 9.34
C GLY A 25 7.57 -4.68 8.07
N ILE A 26 6.90 -3.55 8.26
CA ILE A 26 6.48 -2.69 7.16
C ILE A 26 7.74 -2.01 6.61
N ALA A 27 8.01 -2.18 5.32
CA ALA A 27 9.11 -1.54 4.62
C ALA A 27 8.55 -0.50 3.63
N PRO A 28 8.29 0.75 4.07
CA PRO A 28 7.64 1.75 3.25
C PRO A 28 8.60 2.41 2.26
N VAL A 29 8.14 2.62 1.04
CA VAL A 29 8.76 3.51 0.04
C VAL A 29 7.78 4.61 -0.32
N VAL A 30 8.27 5.85 -0.42
CA VAL A 30 7.44 7.03 -0.68
C VAL A 30 7.94 7.74 -1.93
N PHE A 31 7.04 8.03 -2.85
CA PHE A 31 7.31 8.71 -4.12
C PHE A 31 6.58 10.05 -4.20
N GLY A 32 7.15 10.99 -4.95
CA GLY A 32 6.50 12.26 -5.28
C GLY A 32 6.44 13.28 -4.14
N VAL A 33 7.33 13.15 -3.15
CA VAL A 33 7.48 14.11 -2.04
C VAL A 33 8.89 14.69 -2.00
N GLU A 34 9.02 15.88 -1.43
CA GLU A 34 10.32 16.48 -1.10
C GLU A 34 10.99 15.75 0.06
N GLU A 35 12.32 15.85 0.18
CA GLU A 35 13.12 15.16 1.19
C GLU A 35 12.65 15.47 2.62
N GLU A 36 12.28 16.71 2.87
CA GLU A 36 11.77 17.18 4.15
C GLU A 36 10.47 16.46 4.53
N THR A 37 9.60 16.19 3.55
CA THR A 37 8.30 15.50 3.75
C THR A 37 8.49 14.01 3.98
N LEU A 38 9.53 13.40 3.42
CA LEU A 38 9.83 11.98 3.60
C LEU A 38 9.99 11.62 5.10
N SER A 39 10.64 12.49 5.87
CA SER A 39 10.83 12.29 7.32
C SER A 39 9.51 12.22 8.08
N VAL A 40 8.53 13.05 7.69
CA VAL A 40 7.20 13.10 8.31
C VAL A 40 6.43 11.81 8.04
N VAL A 41 6.44 11.33 6.79
CA VAL A 41 5.74 10.08 6.42
C VAL A 41 6.37 8.88 7.10
N LYS A 42 7.72 8.79 7.16
CA LYS A 42 8.41 7.72 7.90
C LYS A 42 8.06 7.73 9.39
N GLY A 43 8.04 8.91 10.02
CA GLY A 43 7.63 9.04 11.42
C GLY A 43 6.17 8.63 11.67
N ALA A 44 5.28 8.86 10.70
CA ALA A 44 3.90 8.39 10.78
C ALA A 44 3.80 6.85 10.76
N PHE A 45 4.54 6.18 9.87
CA PHE A 45 4.64 4.72 9.88
C PHE A 45 5.20 4.18 11.20
N GLU A 46 6.28 4.79 11.70
CA GLU A 46 6.89 4.38 12.97
C GLU A 46 5.91 4.49 14.15
N ALA A 47 5.15 5.59 14.21
CA ALA A 47 4.12 5.79 15.22
C ALA A 47 3.00 4.73 15.13
N VAL A 48 2.52 4.41 13.92
CA VAL A 48 1.49 3.39 13.70
C VAL A 48 2.02 2.00 14.07
N CYS A 49 3.22 1.64 13.63
CA CYS A 49 3.85 0.37 14.00
C CYS A 49 4.00 0.23 15.51
N THR A 50 4.49 1.29 16.18
CA THR A 50 4.63 1.31 17.64
C THR A 50 3.29 1.11 18.34
N LEU A 51 2.24 1.81 17.91
CA LEU A 51 0.90 1.68 18.49
C LEU A 51 0.29 0.30 18.24
N ALA A 52 0.53 -0.29 17.08
CA ALA A 52 0.00 -1.59 16.69
C ALA A 52 0.82 -2.78 17.23
N GLY A 53 1.96 -2.53 17.90
CA GLY A 53 2.89 -3.59 18.31
C GLY A 53 3.56 -4.28 17.12
N HIS A 54 3.73 -3.57 16.02
CA HIS A 54 4.36 -4.04 14.79
C HIS A 54 5.74 -3.40 14.59
N ALA A 55 6.49 -3.88 13.61
CA ALA A 55 7.83 -3.40 13.29
C ALA A 55 7.82 -2.66 11.95
N MET A 56 8.71 -1.68 11.83
CA MET A 56 9.09 -1.09 10.56
C MET A 56 10.49 -1.59 10.21
N ASP A 57 10.69 -1.97 8.96
CA ASP A 57 11.97 -2.41 8.40
C ASP A 57 12.40 -1.45 7.30
N ASP A 58 13.69 -1.34 7.02
CA ASP A 58 14.17 -0.50 5.91
C ASP A 58 13.92 -1.16 4.55
N VAL A 59 13.96 -2.50 4.49
CA VAL A 59 13.86 -3.29 3.25
C VAL A 59 13.15 -4.61 3.53
N ASP A 60 12.17 -4.97 2.70
CA ASP A 60 11.59 -6.31 2.70
C ASP A 60 12.52 -7.29 1.94
N PRO A 61 12.93 -8.43 2.52
CA PRO A 61 13.86 -9.36 1.87
C PRO A 61 13.38 -10.00 0.57
N GLU A 62 12.06 -10.07 0.33
CA GLU A 62 11.49 -10.65 -0.90
C GLU A 62 11.09 -9.57 -1.90
N LEU A 63 10.50 -8.47 -1.42
CA LEU A 63 9.87 -7.46 -2.26
C LEU A 63 10.70 -6.18 -2.39
N GLY A 64 11.73 -5.99 -1.57
CA GLY A 64 12.43 -4.72 -1.40
C GLY A 64 11.60 -3.72 -0.59
N SER A 65 10.35 -3.48 -0.99
CA SER A 65 9.35 -2.72 -0.24
C SER A 65 8.01 -3.42 -0.30
N ASN A 66 7.31 -3.47 0.83
CA ASN A 66 6.00 -4.09 0.96
C ASN A 66 4.86 -3.07 1.19
N CYS A 67 5.18 -1.78 1.20
CA CYS A 67 4.21 -0.69 1.31
C CYS A 67 4.67 0.50 0.46
N MET A 68 4.01 0.73 -0.68
CA MET A 68 4.35 1.83 -1.58
C MET A 68 3.33 2.96 -1.42
N MET A 69 3.82 4.18 -1.19
CA MET A 69 3.00 5.40 -1.15
C MET A 69 3.42 6.34 -2.26
N PHE A 70 2.42 6.82 -3.01
CA PHE A 70 2.62 7.74 -4.13
C PHE A 70 1.86 9.03 -3.83
N PHE A 71 2.56 10.16 -3.92
CA PHE A 71 1.98 11.50 -3.84
C PHE A 71 2.06 12.14 -5.22
N PHE A 72 0.92 12.52 -5.77
CA PHE A 72 0.78 13.14 -7.08
C PHE A 72 -0.49 13.98 -7.09
N ARG A 73 -0.65 14.86 -8.08
CA ARG A 73 -1.81 15.76 -8.16
C ARG A 73 -2.95 15.11 -8.94
N GLU A 74 -2.62 14.42 -10.02
CA GLU A 74 -3.57 13.81 -10.93
C GLU A 74 -3.29 12.32 -11.09
N TRP A 75 -4.35 11.50 -11.15
CA TRP A 75 -4.20 10.05 -11.29
C TRP A 75 -3.47 9.60 -12.55
N ASP A 76 -3.53 10.40 -13.63
CA ASP A 76 -2.83 10.10 -14.89
C ASP A 76 -1.31 10.07 -14.72
N GLU A 77 -0.76 10.78 -13.72
CA GLU A 77 0.68 10.76 -13.43
C GLU A 77 1.19 9.35 -13.10
N LEU A 78 0.33 8.47 -12.55
CA LEU A 78 0.70 7.07 -12.31
C LEU A 78 0.96 6.28 -13.60
N LEU A 79 0.31 6.64 -14.71
CA LEU A 79 0.51 5.96 -16.00
C LEU A 79 1.84 6.34 -16.66
N GLU A 80 2.43 7.46 -16.23
CA GLU A 80 3.73 7.93 -16.71
C GLU A 80 4.90 7.29 -15.95
N VAL A 81 4.63 6.65 -14.79
CA VAL A 81 5.67 5.99 -13.99
C VAL A 81 6.17 4.74 -14.71
N PRO A 82 7.47 4.68 -15.07
CA PRO A 82 8.02 3.53 -15.79
C PRO A 82 7.83 2.22 -15.03
N ASP A 83 7.41 1.18 -15.75
CA ASP A 83 7.22 -0.20 -15.25
C ASP A 83 6.19 -0.35 -14.11
N LEU A 84 5.44 0.68 -13.72
CA LEU A 84 4.47 0.59 -12.62
C LEU A 84 3.31 -0.36 -12.95
N ASP A 85 2.93 -0.45 -14.23
CA ASP A 85 1.94 -1.39 -14.75
C ASP A 85 2.34 -2.86 -14.55
N ARG A 86 3.65 -3.14 -14.39
CA ARG A 86 4.15 -4.49 -14.08
C ARG A 86 3.99 -4.85 -12.61
N LEU A 87 3.91 -3.85 -11.73
CA LEU A 87 3.66 -4.01 -10.30
C LEU A 87 2.16 -3.98 -9.97
N VAL A 88 1.39 -3.18 -10.72
CA VAL A 88 -0.06 -3.02 -10.55
C VAL A 88 -0.77 -3.54 -11.79
N PRO A 89 -1.26 -4.79 -11.78
CA PRO A 89 -2.04 -5.34 -12.88
C PRO A 89 -3.24 -4.46 -13.22
N ASP A 90 -3.50 -4.27 -14.51
CA ASP A 90 -4.59 -3.44 -15.04
C ASP A 90 -4.55 -1.97 -14.55
N LEU A 91 -3.36 -1.41 -14.31
CA LEU A 91 -3.15 -0.03 -13.82
C LEU A 91 -3.96 1.01 -14.61
N ALA A 92 -3.97 0.95 -15.95
CA ALA A 92 -4.73 1.90 -16.78
C ALA A 92 -6.24 1.85 -16.51
N ALA A 93 -6.80 0.65 -16.36
CA ALA A 93 -8.21 0.49 -16.04
C ALA A 93 -8.52 0.94 -14.61
N LEU A 94 -7.59 0.74 -13.67
CA LEU A 94 -7.70 1.24 -12.32
C LEU A 94 -7.72 2.78 -12.28
N VAL A 95 -6.74 3.44 -12.92
CA VAL A 95 -6.66 4.91 -13.00
C VAL A 95 -7.95 5.50 -13.57
N GLY A 96 -8.45 4.95 -14.68
CA GLY A 96 -9.72 5.41 -15.27
C GLY A 96 -10.92 5.29 -14.31
N ARG A 97 -10.97 4.24 -13.47
CA ARG A 97 -12.02 4.12 -12.43
C ARG A 97 -11.86 5.17 -11.34
N LEU A 98 -10.63 5.43 -10.88
CA LEU A 98 -10.35 6.39 -9.82
C LEU A 98 -10.67 7.82 -10.24
N GLN A 99 -10.30 8.18 -11.47
CA GLN A 99 -10.67 9.47 -12.06
C GLN A 99 -12.18 9.62 -12.23
N GLY A 100 -12.84 8.60 -12.80
CA GLY A 100 -14.29 8.62 -12.99
C GLY A 100 -15.07 8.75 -11.68
N ALA A 101 -14.50 8.25 -10.57
CA ALA A 101 -15.07 8.38 -9.24
C ALA A 101 -14.70 9.69 -8.52
N GLY A 102 -13.77 10.49 -9.07
CA GLY A 102 -13.22 11.67 -8.38
C GLY A 102 -12.52 11.30 -7.06
N ALA A 103 -11.87 10.13 -7.01
CA ALA A 103 -11.24 9.63 -5.80
C ALA A 103 -10.05 10.51 -5.40
N SER A 104 -9.89 10.79 -4.10
CA SER A 104 -8.70 11.46 -3.57
C SER A 104 -7.67 10.49 -2.96
N GLN A 105 -8.00 9.20 -2.89
CA GLN A 105 -7.16 8.13 -2.36
C GLN A 105 -7.59 6.75 -2.90
N TYR A 106 -6.66 5.80 -2.98
CA TYR A 106 -6.86 4.40 -3.39
C TYR A 106 -6.01 3.46 -2.55
#